data_AF-A0A9P8L380-F1
#
_entry.id   AF-A0A9P8L380-F1
#
_cell.length_a   1.000
_cell.length_b   1.000
_cell.length_c   1.000
_cell.angle_alpha   90.00
_cell.angle_beta   90.00
_cell.angle_gamma   90.00
#
_symmetry.space_group_name_H-M   'P 1'
#
loop_
_entity.id
_entity.type
_entity.pdbx_description
1 polymer ?
#
loop_
_entity_poly.entity_id
_entity_poly.type
_entity_poly.pdbx_seq_one_letter_code
_entity_poly.pdbx_strand_id
1 'polypeptide(L)'
;MASCPPESHIINHPKVQWTAEDASKTPSLSNLLDLSMRLNLDGEITPVMAWGMILGHPRFGELSSEDFESLKEELKGKIRCYGFGAVLEEFEVRDALTSVFATKQEAASLRQTYEVLEQFG
;
A
#
# COMPACT_ATOMS: atom_id res chain seq x y z
N MET A 1 -20.25 11.06 26.38
CA MET A 1 -20.53 10.71 24.98
C MET A 1 -20.49 9.20 24.91
N ALA A 2 -21.62 8.53 24.64
CA ALA A 2 -21.62 7.07 24.48
C ALA A 2 -20.98 6.76 23.12
N SER A 3 -19.90 5.95 23.10
CA SER A 3 -19.38 5.44 21.84
C SER A 3 -20.34 4.41 21.28
N CYS A 4 -20.54 4.42 19.97
CA CYS A 4 -21.34 3.41 19.29
C CYS A 4 -20.65 2.03 19.39
N PRO A 5 -21.40 0.94 19.58
CA PRO A 5 -20.82 -0.40 19.55
C PRO A 5 -20.21 -0.70 18.17
N PRO A 6 -19.03 -1.34 18.11
CA PRO A 6 -18.46 -1.81 16.86
C PRO A 6 -19.33 -2.90 16.24
N GLU A 7 -19.32 -2.99 14.91
CA GLU A 7 -20.19 -3.90 14.14
C GLU A 7 -19.99 -5.37 14.52
N SER A 8 -18.76 -5.77 14.87
CA SER A 8 -18.44 -7.10 15.38
C SER A 8 -19.15 -7.44 16.69
N HIS A 9 -19.41 -6.47 17.56
CA HIS A 9 -20.16 -6.68 18.80
C HIS A 9 -21.65 -6.88 18.50
N ILE A 10 -22.20 -6.15 17.54
CA ILE A 10 -23.62 -6.25 17.13
C ILE A 10 -23.89 -7.65 16.55
N ILE A 11 -22.97 -8.16 15.73
CA ILE A 11 -23.10 -9.46 15.06
C ILE A 11 -22.93 -10.63 16.03
N ASN A 12 -21.88 -10.61 16.86
CA ASN A 12 -21.55 -11.74 17.73
C ASN A 12 -22.34 -11.75 19.04
N HIS A 13 -22.80 -10.58 19.50
CA HIS A 13 -23.48 -10.41 20.76
C HIS A 13 -24.77 -9.59 20.62
N PRO A 14 -25.72 -10.00 19.76
CA PRO A 14 -26.92 -9.21 19.43
C PRO A 14 -27.88 -8.99 20.61
N LYS A 15 -27.73 -9.77 21.69
CA LYS A 15 -28.56 -9.68 22.91
C LYS A 15 -27.82 -9.05 24.09
N VAL A 16 -26.52 -8.78 23.97
CA VAL A 16 -25.73 -8.18 25.05
C VAL A 16 -25.76 -6.67 24.86
N GLN A 17 -26.15 -5.96 25.90
CA GLN A 17 -26.21 -4.50 25.87
C GLN A 17 -24.79 -3.93 25.88
N TRP A 18 -24.48 -3.05 24.93
CA TRP A 18 -23.21 -2.33 24.89
C TRP A 18 -23.10 -1.39 26.10
N THR A 19 -22.06 -1.55 26.89
CA THR A 19 -21.83 -0.76 28.10
C THR A 19 -20.65 0.21 27.94
N ALA A 20 -20.58 1.22 28.81
CA ALA A 20 -19.44 2.13 28.88
C ALA A 20 -18.13 1.41 29.26
N GLU A 21 -18.22 0.27 29.96
CA GLU A 21 -17.08 -0.56 30.32
C GLU A 21 -16.52 -1.29 29.08
N ASP A 22 -17.39 -1.73 28.18
CA ASP A 22 -16.98 -2.34 26.90
C ASP A 22 -16.41 -1.31 25.93
N ALA A 23 -16.95 -0.09 25.93
CA ALA A 23 -16.37 1.05 25.24
C ALA A 23 -14.94 1.36 25.72
N SER A 24 -14.65 1.20 27.00
CA SER A 24 -13.31 1.42 27.55
C SER A 24 -12.29 0.35 27.13
N LYS A 25 -12.73 -0.81 26.60
CA LYS A 25 -11.86 -1.85 26.04
C LYS A 25 -11.48 -1.56 24.58
N THR A 26 -12.18 -0.63 23.92
CA THR A 26 -11.74 -0.12 22.61
C THR A 26 -10.50 0.74 22.80
N PRO A 27 -9.49 0.67 21.90
CA PRO A 27 -8.31 1.51 22.01
C PRO A 27 -8.73 2.98 22.08
N SER A 28 -8.46 3.63 23.21
CA SER A 28 -8.78 5.04 23.39
C SER A 28 -7.95 5.89 22.43
N LEU A 29 -8.43 7.10 22.14
CA LEU A 29 -7.66 8.07 21.37
C LEU A 29 -6.26 8.31 21.98
N SER A 30 -6.13 8.27 23.31
CA SER A 30 -4.84 8.36 24.00
C SER A 30 -3.92 7.17 23.73
N ASN A 31 -4.45 5.94 23.66
CA ASN A 31 -3.67 4.75 23.29
C ASN A 31 -3.21 4.83 21.83
N LEU A 32 -4.07 5.32 20.93
CA LEU A 32 -3.72 5.54 19.53
C LEU A 32 -2.66 6.64 19.36
N LEU A 33 -2.76 7.74 20.11
CA LEU A 33 -1.78 8.82 20.10
C LEU A 33 -0.43 8.36 20.66
N ASP A 34 -0.41 7.61 21.76
CA ASP A 34 0.81 7.03 22.34
C ASP A 34 1.48 6.02 21.39
N LEU A 35 0.69 5.21 20.65
CA LEU A 35 1.20 4.35 19.58
C LEU A 35 1.78 5.16 18.41
N SER A 36 1.10 6.24 18.00
CA SER A 36 1.56 7.09 16.89
C SER A 36 2.89 7.78 17.19
N MET A 37 3.14 8.14 18.46
CA MET A 37 4.41 8.72 18.91
C MET A 37 5.55 7.69 18.99
N ARG A 38 5.22 6.39 18.95
CA ARG A 38 6.17 5.27 19.01
C ARG A 38 6.42 4.63 17.64
N LEU A 39 5.75 5.08 16.58
CA LEU A 39 6.07 4.70 15.22
C LEU A 39 7.40 5.36 14.82
N ASN A 40 8.49 4.62 15.02
CA ASN A 40 9.77 4.93 14.41
C ASN A 40 9.64 4.59 12.92
N LEU A 41 9.15 5.55 12.11
CA LEU A 41 8.99 5.42 10.67
C LEU A 41 10.34 5.49 9.93
N ASP A 42 11.42 5.06 10.55
CA ASP A 42 12.78 5.22 10.02
C ASP A 42 12.93 4.33 8.77
N GLY A 43 12.81 4.94 7.60
CA GLY A 43 12.75 4.25 6.31
C GLY A 43 11.35 3.78 5.87
N GLU A 44 10.30 4.01 6.68
CA GLU A 44 8.90 3.75 6.31
C GLU A 44 8.23 5.00 5.75
N ILE A 45 7.39 4.81 4.74
CA ILE A 45 6.57 5.86 4.13
C ILE A 45 5.10 5.45 4.14
N THR A 46 4.21 6.44 4.05
CA THR A 46 2.78 6.18 3.91
C THR A 46 2.41 5.93 2.44
N PRO A 47 1.30 5.25 2.13
CA PRO A 47 0.83 5.05 0.75
C PRO A 47 0.69 6.35 -0.06
N VAL A 48 0.31 7.47 0.58
CA VAL A 48 0.23 8.77 -0.11
C VAL A 48 1.61 9.34 -0.45
N MET A 49 2.61 9.10 0.41
CA MET A 49 4.01 9.46 0.12
C MET A 49 4.58 8.59 -1.01
N ALA A 50 4.28 7.28 -1.00
CA ALA A 50 4.63 6.37 -2.09
C ALA A 50 4.06 6.84 -3.44
N TRP A 51 2.81 7.29 -3.44
CA TRP A 51 2.19 7.89 -4.63
C TRP A 51 2.93 9.14 -5.10
N GLY A 52 3.40 9.99 -4.18
CA GLY A 52 4.26 11.13 -4.49
C GLY A 52 5.56 10.72 -5.19
N MET A 53 6.18 9.61 -4.77
CA MET A 53 7.38 9.08 -5.43
C MET A 53 7.08 8.57 -6.84
N ILE A 54 5.97 7.85 -7.03
CA ILE A 54 5.55 7.34 -8.34
C ILE A 54 5.28 8.50 -9.30
N LEU A 55 4.50 9.51 -8.89
CA LEU A 55 4.21 10.70 -9.69
C LEU A 55 5.46 11.53 -9.99
N GLY A 56 6.42 11.58 -9.05
CA GLY A 56 7.69 12.30 -9.20
C GLY A 56 8.74 11.55 -10.01
N HIS A 57 8.49 10.30 -10.41
CA HIS A 57 9.47 9.51 -11.14
C HIS A 57 9.71 10.11 -12.55
N PRO A 58 10.97 10.28 -13.01
CA PRO A 58 11.26 10.92 -14.30
C PRO A 58 10.59 10.23 -15.51
N ARG A 59 10.37 8.91 -15.39
CA ARG A 59 9.73 8.07 -16.41
C ARG A 59 8.24 7.82 -16.15
N PHE A 60 7.60 8.62 -15.30
CA PHE A 60 6.18 8.44 -14.98
C PHE A 60 5.28 8.40 -16.23
N GLY A 61 5.58 9.22 -17.25
CA GLY A 61 4.83 9.25 -18.50
C GLY A 61 4.90 7.96 -19.34
N GLU A 62 5.77 7.01 -18.99
CA GLU A 62 5.87 5.70 -19.65
C GLU A 62 5.01 4.62 -18.98
N LEU A 63 4.42 4.92 -17.81
CA LEU A 63 3.56 3.98 -17.07
C LEU A 63 2.17 3.93 -17.67
N SER A 64 1.71 2.72 -17.98
CA SER A 64 0.38 2.38 -18.43
C SER A 64 -0.47 1.80 -17.28
N SER A 65 -1.77 1.64 -17.50
CA SER A 65 -2.67 1.03 -16.53
C SER A 65 -2.24 -0.37 -16.08
N GLU A 66 -1.64 -1.17 -16.97
CA GLU A 66 -1.13 -2.51 -16.65
C GLU A 66 0.08 -2.47 -15.70
N ASP A 67 0.91 -1.43 -15.83
CA ASP A 67 2.05 -1.24 -14.94
C ASP A 67 1.59 -0.81 -13.55
N PHE A 68 0.53 0.00 -13.46
CA PHE A 68 -0.06 0.35 -12.16
C PHE A 68 -0.68 -0.85 -11.46
N GLU A 69 -1.28 -1.78 -12.21
CA GLU A 69 -1.78 -3.03 -11.62
C GLU A 69 -0.61 -3.91 -11.13
N SER A 70 0.47 -3.99 -11.90
CA SER A 70 1.71 -4.68 -11.47
C SER A 70 2.30 -4.06 -10.19
N LEU A 71 2.44 -2.73 -10.14
CA LEU A 71 2.90 -2.00 -8.95
C LEU A 71 2.00 -2.28 -7.74
N LYS A 72 0.69 -2.25 -7.93
CA LYS A 72 -0.28 -2.49 -6.87
C LYS A 72 -0.16 -3.91 -6.32
N GLU A 73 -0.13 -4.92 -7.18
CA GLU A 73 -0.02 -6.31 -6.73
C GLU A 73 1.32 -6.59 -6.05
N GLU A 74 2.41 -5.99 -6.54
CA GLU A 74 3.72 -6.09 -5.89
C GLU A 74 3.76 -5.42 -4.51
N LEU A 75 3.20 -4.21 -4.38
CA LEU A 75 3.25 -3.45 -3.12
C LEU A 75 2.23 -3.92 -2.08
N LYS A 76 1.11 -4.52 -2.49
CA LYS A 76 0.02 -4.94 -1.59
C LYS A 76 0.49 -5.87 -0.48
N GLY A 77 1.40 -6.80 -0.76
CA GLY A 77 1.96 -7.73 0.23
C GLY A 77 3.01 -7.10 1.16
N LYS A 78 3.48 -5.90 0.83
CA LYS A 78 4.58 -5.19 1.51
C LYS A 78 4.06 -4.09 2.46
N ILE A 79 2.75 -3.83 2.44
CA ILE A 79 2.09 -2.84 3.30
C ILE A 79 1.84 -3.43 4.69
N ARG A 80 2.29 -2.70 5.71
CA ARG A 80 1.96 -2.94 7.12
C ARG A 80 0.78 -2.04 7.50
N CYS A 81 -0.35 -2.65 7.83
CA CYS A 81 -1.54 -1.94 8.30
C CYS A 81 -1.55 -1.84 9.83
N TYR A 82 -1.83 -0.65 10.32
CA TYR A 82 -2.08 -0.33 11.72
C TYR A 82 -3.52 0.16 11.89
N GLY A 83 -4.05 0.16 13.12
CA GLY A 83 -5.44 0.53 13.38
C GLY A 83 -5.86 1.93 12.89
N PHE A 84 -4.92 2.82 12.59
CA PHE A 84 -5.15 4.19 12.14
C PHE A 84 -4.48 4.54 10.79
N GLY A 85 -3.85 3.57 10.11
CA GLY A 85 -3.13 3.87 8.88
C GLY A 85 -2.33 2.69 8.33
N ALA A 86 -1.49 2.97 7.35
CA ALA A 86 -0.65 1.96 6.72
C ALA A 86 0.69 2.58 6.35
N VAL A 87 1.72 1.75 6.33
CA VAL A 87 3.07 2.13 5.90
C VAL A 87 3.68 1.01 5.07
N LEU A 88 4.72 1.34 4.32
CA LEU A 88 5.59 0.42 3.62
C LEU A 88 7.00 1.00 3.61
N GLU A 89 8.01 0.15 3.41
CA GLU A 89 9.39 0.63 3.35
C GLU A 89 9.62 1.40 2.05
N GLU A 90 10.36 2.50 2.11
CA GLU A 90 10.58 3.37 0.95
C GLU A 90 11.24 2.62 -0.21
N PHE A 91 12.19 1.73 0.11
CA PHE A 91 12.90 0.95 -0.91
C PHE A 91 11.96 0.01 -1.67
N GLU A 92 10.88 -0.47 -1.06
CA GLU A 92 9.93 -1.37 -1.73
C GLU A 92 9.24 -0.69 -2.92
N VAL A 93 9.01 0.63 -2.82
CA VAL A 93 8.47 1.43 -3.93
C VAL A 93 9.50 1.61 -5.02
N ARG A 94 10.76 1.85 -4.65
CA ARG A 94 11.86 2.01 -5.61
C ARG A 94 12.13 0.71 -6.36
N ASP A 95 12.09 -0.42 -5.68
CA ASP A 95 12.30 -1.75 -6.25
C ASP A 95 11.14 -2.13 -7.16
N ALA A 96 9.89 -1.88 -6.76
CA ALA A 96 8.72 -2.13 -7.60
C ALA A 96 8.75 -1.31 -8.91
N LEU A 97 9.12 -0.03 -8.83
CA LEU A 97 9.31 0.79 -10.03
C LEU A 97 10.44 0.25 -10.92
N THR A 98 11.57 -0.13 -10.32
CA THR A 98 12.72 -0.69 -11.04
C THR A 98 12.34 -1.98 -11.76
N SER A 99 11.62 -2.87 -11.09
CA SER A 99 11.08 -4.13 -11.62
C SER A 99 10.20 -3.88 -12.85
N VAL A 100 9.19 -3.01 -12.72
CA VAL A 100 8.28 -2.66 -13.82
C VAL A 100 9.02 -2.07 -15.03
N PHE A 101 9.95 -1.15 -14.80
CA PHE A 101 10.72 -0.56 -15.89
C PHE A 101 11.68 -1.55 -16.55
N ALA A 102 12.24 -2.49 -15.80
CA ALA A 102 13.08 -3.57 -16.35
C ALA A 102 12.26 -4.49 -17.27
N THR A 103 11.09 -4.95 -16.81
CA THR A 103 10.19 -5.78 -17.63
C THR A 103 9.78 -5.10 -18.92
N LYS A 104 9.51 -3.79 -18.90
CA LYS A 104 9.25 -3.01 -20.11
C LYS A 104 10.42 -2.99 -21.08
N GLN A 105 11.63 -2.79 -20.57
CA GLN A 105 12.83 -2.73 -21.41
C GLN A 105 13.12 -4.08 -22.07
N GLU A 106 12.92 -5.17 -21.34
CA GLU A 106 13.00 -6.53 -21.88
C GLU A 106 11.97 -6.77 -22.98
N ALA A 107 10.71 -6.39 -22.75
CA ALA A 107 9.64 -6.51 -23.74
C ALA A 107 9.93 -5.69 -25.01
N ALA A 108 10.44 -4.47 -24.87
CA ALA A 108 10.85 -3.63 -26.00
C ALA A 108 12.03 -4.25 -26.77
N SER A 109 13.02 -4.79 -26.07
CA SER A 109 14.19 -5.44 -26.68
C SER A 109 13.79 -6.69 -27.47
N LEU A 110 12.89 -7.52 -26.93
CA LEU A 110 12.37 -8.69 -27.63
C LEU A 110 11.64 -8.31 -28.91
N ARG A 111 10.74 -7.32 -28.86
CA ARG A 111 10.04 -6.83 -30.07
C ARG A 111 11.03 -6.41 -31.16
N GLN A 112 12.06 -5.66 -30.79
CA GLN A 112 13.10 -5.24 -31.73
C GLN A 112 13.83 -6.43 -32.37
N THR A 113 14.15 -7.47 -31.59
CA THR A 113 14.83 -8.66 -32.13
C THR A 113 13.95 -9.44 -33.11
N TYR A 114 12.64 -9.55 -32.86
CA TYR A 114 11.73 -10.22 -33.77
C TYR A 114 11.55 -9.45 -35.08
N GLU A 115 11.42 -8.12 -35.03
CA GLU A 115 11.35 -7.28 -36.23
C GLU A 115 12.60 -7.41 -37.12
N VAL A 116 13.78 -7.48 -36.50
CA VAL A 116 15.03 -7.70 -37.24
C VAL A 116 15.02 -9.07 -37.92
N LEU A 117 14.59 -10.13 -37.23
CA LEU A 117 14.53 -11.47 -37.82
C LEU A 117 13.55 -11.55 -39.01
N GLU A 118 12.41 -10.86 -38.94
CA GLU A 118 11.44 -10.81 -40.04
C GLU A 118 11.96 -10.05 -41.29
N GLN A 119 12.91 -9.11 -41.13
CA GLN A 119 13.51 -8.41 -42.27
C GLN A 119 14.53 -9.26 -43.06
N PHE A 120 15.03 -10.36 -42.48
CA PHE A 120 16.03 -11.24 -43.10
C PHE A 120 15.48 -12.62 -43.50
N GLY A 121 14.16 -12.84 -43.42
CA GLY A 121 13.46 -14.04 -43.89
C GLY A 121 12.65 -13.80 -45.17
#